data_AF-A0A969TB17-F1
#
_entry.id   AF-A0A969TB17-F1
#
_cell.length_a   1.000
_cell.length_b   1.000
_cell.length_c   1.000
_cell.angle_alpha   90.00
_cell.angle_beta   90.00
_cell.angle_gamma   90.00
#
_symmetry.space_group_name_H-M   'P 1'
#
loop_
_entity.id
_entity.type
_entity.pdbx_description
1 polymer ?
#
loop_
_entity_poly.entity_id
_entity_poly.type
_entity_poly.pdbx_seq_one_letter_code
_entity_poly.pdbx_strand_id
1 'polypeptide(L)'
;MQSSVTIAQSLKSYQNYIPRVDTDSSPQQRRRASSSRGCEGEEKAQLTIIAPEEIALTASTHPTFWINLSEVPSHTVRVSISHPKESEPIYEKDLTIEKAGFQRIDIPTSRPKLRSGETYILTVGILCNPLRLSESVYARVVFKKVDLTAQTKQKLVLATNDTQKAAIFASEGIGMMR
;
A
#
# COMPACT_ATOMS: atom_id res chain seq x y z
N MET A 1 17.31 -3.83 49.65
CA MET A 1 16.49 -2.83 48.92
C MET A 1 17.51 -1.88 48.29
N GLN A 2 17.69 -1.76 46.98
CA GLN A 2 16.75 -1.77 45.86
C GLN A 2 17.45 -2.40 44.63
N SER A 3 16.72 -3.22 43.87
CA SER A 3 17.14 -3.75 42.57
C SER A 3 16.82 -2.73 41.49
N SER A 4 17.84 -2.24 40.78
CA SER A 4 17.66 -1.44 39.57
C SER A 4 17.41 -2.37 38.39
N VAL A 5 16.15 -2.46 37.94
CA VAL A 5 15.81 -3.13 36.68
C VAL A 5 16.13 -2.19 35.54
N THR A 6 17.25 -2.44 34.87
CA THR A 6 17.61 -1.79 33.60
C THR A 6 16.67 -2.31 32.50
N ILE A 7 15.65 -1.54 32.17
CA ILE A 7 14.82 -1.77 30.98
C ILE A 7 15.63 -1.32 29.77
N ALA A 8 16.40 -2.23 29.19
CA ALA A 8 17.05 -2.03 27.91
C ALA A 8 16.94 -3.30 27.09
N GLN A 9 15.72 -3.63 26.64
CA GLN A 9 15.52 -4.66 25.60
C GLN A 9 14.08 -4.60 25.08
N SER A 10 13.85 -3.85 24.01
CA SER A 10 12.80 -4.14 23.02
C SER A 10 12.87 -3.15 21.86
N LEU A 11 13.85 -3.32 20.96
CA LEU A 11 13.83 -2.73 19.61
C LEU A 11 14.34 -3.75 18.58
N LYS A 12 13.91 -5.01 18.68
CA LYS A 12 14.18 -6.06 17.69
C LYS A 12 12.90 -6.80 17.30
N SER A 13 12.07 -6.21 16.44
CA SER A 13 11.03 -7.02 15.75
C SER A 13 10.60 -6.54 14.36
N TYR A 14 11.28 -5.57 13.74
CA TYR A 14 10.96 -5.14 12.36
C TYR A 14 11.97 -5.63 11.30
N GLN A 15 12.91 -6.53 11.65
CA GLN A 15 14.02 -6.92 10.78
C GLN A 15 13.76 -8.09 9.81
N ASN A 16 12.56 -8.69 9.77
CA ASN A 16 12.35 -9.95 9.04
C ASN A 16 11.45 -9.84 7.80
N TYR A 17 11.35 -8.67 7.15
CA TYR A 17 10.74 -8.63 5.82
C TYR A 17 11.66 -9.34 4.83
N ILE A 18 11.19 -10.44 4.26
CA ILE A 18 11.92 -11.20 3.24
C ILE A 18 11.21 -10.97 1.91
N PRO A 19 11.76 -10.14 1.00
CA PRO A 19 11.13 -9.91 -0.29
C PRO A 19 11.08 -11.22 -1.07
N ARG A 20 9.92 -11.54 -1.65
CA ARG A 20 9.89 -12.57 -2.71
C ARG A 20 10.41 -11.92 -3.98
N VAL A 21 11.54 -12.42 -4.46
CA VAL A 21 12.08 -12.02 -5.76
C VAL A 21 11.17 -12.63 -6.83
N ASP A 22 10.26 -11.83 -7.39
CA ASP A 22 9.62 -12.15 -8.68
C ASP A 22 10.63 -11.76 -9.77
N THR A 23 11.04 -12.72 -10.61
CA THR A 23 12.07 -12.54 -11.65
C THR A 23 11.58 -11.79 -12.89
N ASP A 24 10.30 -11.41 -12.93
CA ASP A 24 9.76 -10.57 -13.99
C ASP A 24 10.21 -9.13 -13.81
N SER A 25 10.71 -8.52 -14.88
CA SER A 25 11.16 -7.13 -14.94
C SER A 25 10.19 -6.20 -14.20
N SER A 26 10.60 -5.72 -13.03
CA SER A 26 9.73 -4.88 -12.18
C SER A 26 9.34 -3.63 -12.97
N PRO A 27 8.03 -3.38 -13.20
CA PRO A 27 7.61 -2.12 -13.78
C PRO A 27 8.11 -0.97 -12.89
N GLN A 28 8.50 0.17 -13.48
CA GLN A 28 8.96 1.32 -12.71
C GLN A 28 7.88 1.74 -11.69
N GLN A 29 8.12 1.46 -10.41
CA GLN A 29 7.28 1.94 -9.32
C GLN A 29 7.54 3.43 -9.10
N ARG A 30 6.50 4.19 -8.76
CA ARG A 30 6.63 5.60 -8.33
C ARG A 30 5.91 5.75 -7.01
N ARG A 31 6.48 5.22 -5.93
CA ARG A 31 5.85 5.23 -4.60
C ARG A 31 5.71 6.61 -4.00
N ARG A 32 6.54 7.55 -4.45
CA ARG A 32 6.53 8.95 -4.01
C ARG A 32 6.26 9.84 -5.21
N ALA A 33 5.42 10.84 -4.97
CA ALA A 33 5.12 11.90 -5.90
C ALA A 33 5.21 13.22 -5.15
N SER A 34 5.86 14.18 -5.80
CA SER A 34 5.99 15.55 -5.33
C SER A 34 5.80 16.41 -6.56
N SER A 35 4.97 17.45 -6.46
CA SER A 35 4.81 18.53 -7.46
C SER A 35 4.76 18.08 -8.94
N SER A 36 3.60 18.23 -9.57
CA SER A 36 3.45 18.07 -11.02
C SER A 36 3.44 19.45 -11.68
N ARG A 37 4.05 19.58 -12.86
CA ARG A 37 3.94 20.82 -13.64
C ARG A 37 2.46 21.04 -14.00
N GLY A 38 1.87 22.14 -13.56
CA GLY A 38 0.45 22.44 -13.78
C GLY A 38 -0.48 22.11 -12.61
N CYS A 39 0.06 21.73 -11.45
CA CYS A 39 -0.73 21.54 -10.24
C CYS A 39 -0.54 22.72 -9.27
N GLU A 40 -1.17 23.86 -9.60
CA GLU A 40 -1.12 25.05 -8.74
C GLU A 40 -1.70 24.75 -7.35
N GLY A 41 -1.04 25.24 -6.31
CA GLY A 41 -1.47 25.02 -4.92
C GLY A 41 -1.05 23.69 -4.29
N GLU A 42 -0.39 22.79 -5.02
CA GLU A 42 0.15 21.50 -4.50
C GLU A 42 1.69 21.47 -4.51
N GLU A 43 2.32 22.65 -4.45
CA GLU A 43 3.77 22.83 -4.59
C GLU A 43 4.58 22.12 -3.49
N LYS A 44 3.96 21.94 -2.31
CA LYS A 44 4.56 21.32 -1.12
C LYS A 44 3.94 19.95 -0.82
N ALA A 45 2.97 19.51 -1.61
CA ALA A 45 2.24 18.28 -1.39
C ALA A 45 3.12 17.08 -1.81
N GLN A 46 3.39 16.22 -0.85
CA GLN A 46 4.09 14.97 -1.03
C GLN A 46 3.10 13.83 -0.76
N LEU A 47 2.86 13.05 -1.81
CA LEU A 47 2.07 11.84 -1.74
C LEU A 47 3.01 10.64 -1.72
N THR A 48 2.86 9.78 -0.71
CA THR A 48 3.60 8.53 -0.60
C THR A 48 2.66 7.36 -0.40
N ILE A 49 2.79 6.30 -1.20
CA ILE A 49 2.15 5.00 -0.95
C ILE A 49 3.08 4.18 -0.05
N ILE A 50 2.54 3.63 1.03
CA ILE A 50 3.27 2.78 1.96
C ILE A 50 3.26 1.34 1.43
N ALA A 51 4.34 0.98 0.74
CA ALA A 51 4.55 -0.34 0.16
C ALA A 51 6.06 -0.66 0.05
N PRO A 52 6.46 -1.94 -0.08
CA PRO A 52 7.83 -2.35 -0.41
C PRO A 52 8.38 -1.70 -1.69
N GLU A 53 9.70 -1.73 -1.90
CA GLU A 53 10.30 -1.19 -3.14
C GLU A 53 10.11 -2.12 -4.33
N GLU A 54 10.03 -3.42 -4.04
CA GLU A 54 9.74 -4.47 -4.99
C GLU A 54 8.23 -4.60 -5.21
N ILE A 55 7.82 -5.54 -6.08
CA ILE A 55 6.41 -5.88 -6.25
C ILE A 55 5.82 -6.26 -4.88
N ALA A 56 4.80 -5.52 -4.46
CA ALA A 56 4.17 -5.77 -3.19
C ALA A 56 3.27 -7.00 -3.28
N LEU A 57 3.23 -7.81 -2.21
CA LEU A 57 2.33 -8.96 -2.16
C LEU A 57 1.17 -8.71 -1.19
N THR A 58 -0.01 -9.16 -1.61
CA THR A 58 -1.20 -9.21 -0.75
C THR A 58 -1.80 -10.61 -0.74
N ALA A 59 -2.24 -11.06 0.44
CA ALA A 59 -3.04 -12.26 0.59
C ALA A 59 -4.55 -11.99 0.57
N SER A 60 -4.95 -10.71 0.66
CA SER A 60 -6.35 -10.31 0.74
C SER A 60 -6.98 -10.18 -0.64
N THR A 61 -8.19 -10.68 -0.81
CA THR A 61 -9.00 -10.42 -2.03
C THR A 61 -9.52 -8.99 -2.09
N HIS A 62 -9.53 -8.30 -0.95
CA HIS A 62 -9.94 -6.90 -0.77
C HIS A 62 -8.92 -6.25 0.18
N PRO A 63 -7.76 -5.80 -0.34
CA PRO A 63 -6.68 -5.29 0.47
C PRO A 63 -7.02 -3.95 1.13
N THR A 64 -6.22 -3.60 2.15
CA THR A 64 -6.16 -2.24 2.69
C THR A 64 -4.84 -1.63 2.27
N PHE A 65 -4.87 -0.36 1.87
CA PHE A 65 -3.67 0.41 1.53
C PHE A 65 -3.51 1.59 2.48
N TRP A 66 -2.26 2.00 2.64
CA TRP A 66 -1.91 3.19 3.41
C TRP A 66 -1.17 4.16 2.51
N ILE A 67 -1.56 5.43 2.59
CA ILE A 67 -0.82 6.53 1.98
C ILE A 67 -0.46 7.55 3.05
N ASN A 68 0.57 8.35 2.79
CA ASN A 68 0.91 9.52 3.58
C ASN A 68 0.85 10.76 2.68
N LEU A 69 0.18 11.80 3.17
CA LEU A 69 0.10 13.12 2.56
C LEU A 69 0.80 14.13 3.49
N SER A 70 1.75 14.91 2.98
CA SER A 70 2.45 15.91 3.81
C SER A 70 1.54 17.07 4.24
N GLU A 71 0.50 17.37 3.46
CA GLU A 71 -0.47 18.43 3.71
C GLU A 71 -1.87 17.99 3.23
N VAL A 72 -2.89 18.77 3.57
CA VAL A 72 -4.24 18.56 3.05
C VAL A 72 -4.26 19.06 1.61
N PRO A 73 -4.54 18.20 0.62
CA PRO A 73 -4.59 18.62 -0.78
C PRO A 73 -5.79 19.55 -1.00
N SER A 74 -5.58 20.57 -1.82
CA SER A 74 -6.62 21.48 -2.29
C SER A 74 -7.51 20.84 -3.36
N HIS A 75 -7.02 19.76 -3.98
CA HIS A 75 -7.72 19.01 -5.02
C HIS A 75 -8.16 17.63 -4.58
N THR A 76 -9.10 17.05 -5.32
CA THR A 76 -9.62 15.69 -5.07
C THR A 76 -8.51 14.65 -5.19
N VAL A 77 -8.41 13.75 -4.20
CA VAL A 77 -7.54 12.58 -4.28
C VAL A 77 -8.33 11.43 -4.90
N ARG A 78 -7.82 10.85 -5.98
CA ARG A 78 -8.37 9.66 -6.60
C ARG A 78 -7.50 8.45 -6.33
N VAL A 79 -8.13 7.35 -5.98
CA VAL A 79 -7.50 6.03 -5.89
C VAL A 79 -8.09 5.14 -6.96
N SER A 80 -7.22 4.44 -7.69
CA SER A 80 -7.64 3.41 -8.63
C SER A 80 -6.79 2.15 -8.53
N ILE A 81 -7.42 1.02 -8.82
CA ILE A 81 -6.76 -0.27 -9.03
C ILE A 81 -7.11 -0.73 -10.44
N SER A 82 -6.07 -1.00 -11.22
CA SER A 82 -6.21 -1.47 -12.60
C SER A 82 -5.52 -2.82 -12.77
N HIS A 83 -6.09 -3.63 -13.65
CA HIS A 83 -5.43 -4.83 -14.15
C HIS A 83 -4.70 -4.46 -15.46
N PRO A 84 -3.42 -4.83 -15.67
CA PRO A 84 -2.64 -4.39 -16.84
C PRO A 84 -3.22 -4.77 -18.20
N LYS A 85 -4.10 -5.77 -18.25
CA LYS A 85 -4.76 -6.25 -19.47
C LYS A 85 -6.17 -5.70 -19.65
N GLU A 86 -6.64 -4.83 -18.76
CA GLU A 86 -7.97 -4.24 -18.80
C GLU A 86 -7.86 -2.72 -18.99
N SER A 87 -8.75 -2.15 -19.81
CA SER A 87 -8.75 -0.71 -20.10
C SER A 87 -9.34 0.12 -18.97
N GLU A 88 -10.31 -0.43 -18.24
CA GLU A 88 -10.98 0.23 -17.13
C GLU A 88 -10.44 -0.25 -15.79
N PRO A 89 -10.39 0.62 -14.77
CA PRO A 89 -10.00 0.22 -13.42
C PRO A 89 -11.09 -0.66 -12.79
N ILE A 90 -10.66 -1.73 -12.11
CA ILE A 90 -11.55 -2.62 -11.35
C ILE A 90 -12.07 -1.96 -10.06
N TYR A 91 -11.38 -0.89 -9.63
CA TYR A 91 -11.77 -0.04 -8.52
C TYR A 91 -11.33 1.39 -8.82
N GLU A 92 -12.22 2.35 -8.67
CA GLU A 92 -11.90 3.77 -8.69
C GLU A 92 -12.77 4.48 -7.65
N LYS A 93 -12.16 5.40 -6.89
CA LYS A 93 -12.85 6.19 -5.88
C LYS A 93 -12.15 7.52 -5.64
N ASP A 94 -12.95 8.58 -5.57
CA ASP A 94 -12.54 9.88 -5.07
C ASP A 94 -12.63 9.94 -3.54
N LEU A 95 -11.61 10.50 -2.93
CA LEU A 95 -11.44 10.66 -1.50
C LEU A 95 -11.39 12.14 -1.16
N THR A 96 -12.17 12.52 -0.16
CA THR A 96 -12.03 13.80 0.52
C THR A 96 -11.05 13.61 1.67
N ILE A 97 -9.96 14.39 1.66
CA ILE A 97 -8.94 14.35 2.70
C ILE A 97 -9.13 15.57 3.59
N GLU A 98 -9.40 15.34 4.87
CA GLU A 98 -9.64 16.44 5.83
C GLU A 98 -8.38 16.80 6.63
N LYS A 99 -7.40 15.89 6.69
CA LYS A 99 -6.19 16.04 7.51
C LYS A 99 -4.98 15.46 6.78
N ALA A 100 -3.84 16.12 6.95
CA ALA A 100 -2.55 15.60 6.52
C ALA A 100 -2.17 14.34 7.32
N GLY A 101 -1.21 13.58 6.80
CA GLY A 101 -0.68 12.37 7.42
C GLY A 101 -1.19 11.08 6.77
N PHE A 102 -1.25 10.02 7.57
CA PHE A 102 -1.61 8.68 7.09
C PHE A 102 -3.10 8.55 6.82
N GLN A 103 -3.43 8.10 5.61
CA GLN A 103 -4.79 7.77 5.21
C GLN A 103 -4.90 6.28 4.92
N ARG A 104 -5.96 5.67 5.46
CA ARG A 104 -6.32 4.27 5.23
C ARG A 104 -7.31 4.18 4.07
N ILE A 105 -7.04 3.26 3.15
CA ILE A 105 -7.91 3.00 2.00
C ILE A 105 -8.32 1.53 2.02
N ASP A 106 -9.57 1.27 2.37
CA ASP A 106 -10.15 -0.06 2.35
C ASP A 106 -10.85 -0.33 1.02
N ILE A 107 -10.50 -1.45 0.37
CA ILE A 107 -11.26 -1.93 -0.78
C ILE A 107 -12.52 -2.64 -0.28
N PRO A 108 -13.73 -2.16 -0.63
CA PRO A 108 -14.96 -2.72 -0.09
C PRO A 108 -15.27 -4.07 -0.73
N THR A 109 -15.91 -4.95 0.05
CA THR A 109 -16.27 -6.31 -0.39
C THR A 109 -17.36 -6.35 -1.47
N SER A 110 -17.98 -5.21 -1.78
CA SER A 110 -18.94 -5.05 -2.88
C SER A 110 -18.27 -4.93 -4.25
N ARG A 111 -16.93 -4.83 -4.31
CA ARG A 111 -16.17 -4.72 -5.55
C ARG A 111 -15.66 -6.09 -6.01
N PRO A 112 -15.25 -6.23 -7.29
CA PRO A 112 -14.67 -7.47 -7.77
C PRO A 112 -13.46 -7.91 -6.93
N LYS A 113 -13.41 -9.21 -6.62
CA LYS A 113 -12.30 -9.82 -5.89
C LYS A 113 -11.04 -9.83 -6.74
N LEU A 114 -9.90 -9.54 -6.12
CA LEU A 114 -8.60 -9.80 -6.74
C LEU A 114 -8.39 -11.32 -6.89
N ARG A 115 -7.86 -11.73 -8.05
CA ARG A 115 -7.60 -13.13 -8.38
C ARG A 115 -6.15 -13.48 -8.04
N SER A 116 -5.95 -14.67 -7.49
CA SER A 116 -4.61 -15.17 -7.15
C SER A 116 -3.74 -15.35 -8.39
N GLY A 117 -2.46 -15.03 -8.27
CA GLY A 117 -1.48 -15.08 -9.35
C GLY A 117 -1.47 -13.83 -10.25
N GLU A 118 -2.51 -12.99 -10.19
CA GLU A 118 -2.60 -11.79 -11.03
C GLU A 118 -1.88 -10.59 -10.40
N THR A 119 -1.35 -9.75 -11.28
CA THR A 119 -0.69 -8.49 -10.95
C THR A 119 -1.62 -7.31 -11.22
N TYR A 120 -1.59 -6.34 -10.32
CA TYR A 120 -2.42 -5.15 -10.34
C TYR A 120 -1.56 -3.89 -10.13
N ILE A 121 -2.10 -2.74 -10.52
CA ILE A 121 -1.46 -1.44 -10.32
C ILE A 121 -2.39 -0.61 -9.44
N LEU A 122 -1.91 -0.24 -8.26
CA LEU A 122 -2.52 0.79 -7.43
C LEU A 122 -1.98 2.14 -7.90
N THR A 123 -2.87 3.07 -8.23
CA THR A 123 -2.54 4.46 -8.50
C THR A 123 -3.28 5.35 -7.51
N VAL A 124 -2.57 6.29 -6.93
CA VAL A 124 -3.14 7.36 -6.12
C VAL A 124 -2.71 8.67 -6.73
N GLY A 125 -3.66 9.55 -7.03
CA GLY A 125 -3.39 10.83 -7.67
C GLY A 125 -4.15 11.97 -7.04
N ILE A 126 -3.51 13.14 -6.94
CA ILE A 126 -4.15 14.42 -6.65
C ILE A 126 -4.57 15.01 -8.00
N LEU A 127 -5.87 15.15 -8.21
CA LEU A 127 -6.46 15.54 -9.49
C LEU A 127 -6.48 17.06 -9.66
N CYS A 128 -5.34 17.59 -10.09
CA CYS A 128 -5.17 19.03 -10.33
C CYS A 128 -6.08 19.53 -11.46
N ASN A 129 -6.21 18.73 -12.51
CA ASN A 129 -7.09 18.99 -13.63
C ASN A 129 -7.88 17.71 -13.96
N PRO A 130 -9.19 17.66 -13.68
CA PRO A 130 -10.00 16.47 -13.94
C PRO A 130 -10.09 16.13 -15.45
N LEU A 131 -9.81 17.09 -16.33
CA LEU A 131 -9.79 16.88 -17.78
C LEU A 131 -8.41 16.44 -18.31
N ARG A 132 -7.35 16.54 -17.50
CA ARG A 132 -5.97 16.20 -17.88
C ARG A 132 -5.23 15.49 -16.76
N LEU A 133 -5.44 14.18 -16.65
CA LEU A 133 -4.79 13.33 -15.64
C LEU A 133 -3.26 13.31 -15.73
N SER A 134 -2.68 13.67 -16.88
CA SER A 134 -1.23 13.82 -17.05
C SER A 134 -0.63 14.95 -16.22
N GLU A 135 -1.45 15.92 -15.80
CA GLU A 135 -1.05 17.07 -14.97
C GLU A 135 -1.17 16.72 -13.47
N SER A 136 -1.74 15.57 -13.12
CA SER A 136 -1.91 15.13 -11.72
C SER A 136 -0.60 14.75 -11.04
N VAL A 137 -0.48 15.06 -9.75
CA VAL A 137 0.55 14.47 -8.88
C VAL A 137 0.14 13.05 -8.56
N TYR A 138 0.88 12.03 -9.00
CA TYR A 138 0.49 10.64 -8.77
C TYR A 138 1.63 9.74 -8.30
N ALA A 139 1.28 8.86 -7.38
CA ALA A 139 2.10 7.73 -6.96
C ALA A 139 1.48 6.43 -7.46
N ARG A 140 2.30 5.43 -7.79
CA ARG A 140 1.85 4.10 -8.18
C ARG A 140 2.71 2.98 -7.61
N VAL A 141 2.06 1.87 -7.30
CA VAL A 141 2.68 0.61 -6.85
C VAL A 141 2.12 -0.55 -7.63
N VAL A 142 3.01 -1.46 -8.02
CA VAL A 142 2.63 -2.74 -8.59
C VAL A 142 2.51 -3.74 -7.46
N PHE A 143 1.42 -4.49 -7.43
CA PHE A 143 1.21 -5.50 -6.40
C PHE A 143 0.55 -6.75 -6.97
N LYS A 144 0.79 -7.90 -6.34
CA LYS A 144 0.30 -9.20 -6.76
C LYS A 144 -0.51 -9.86 -5.67
N LYS A 145 -1.65 -10.43 -6.06
CA LYS A 145 -2.45 -11.25 -5.15
C LYS A 145 -1.85 -12.66 -5.11
N VAL A 146 -1.47 -13.12 -3.93
CA VAL A 146 -0.93 -14.47 -3.70
C VAL A 146 -1.80 -15.24 -2.73
N ASP A 147 -1.83 -16.57 -2.87
CA ASP A 147 -2.45 -17.42 -1.86
C ASP A 147 -1.48 -17.78 -0.75
N LEU A 148 -2.03 -17.88 0.46
CA LEU A 148 -1.28 -18.36 1.61
C LEU A 148 -1.06 -19.86 1.49
N THR A 149 0.17 -20.30 1.78
CA THR A 149 0.49 -21.73 1.84
C THR A 149 -0.26 -22.38 3.01
N ALA A 150 -0.41 -23.71 2.97
CA ALA A 150 -1.00 -24.45 4.10
C ALA A 150 -0.23 -24.20 5.41
N GLN A 151 1.10 -24.16 5.33
CA GLN A 151 1.97 -23.89 6.47
C GLN A 151 1.76 -22.48 7.03
N THR A 152 1.62 -21.47 6.17
CA THR A 152 1.34 -20.09 6.58
C THR A 152 0.01 -19.99 7.31
N LYS A 153 -1.04 -20.62 6.75
CA LYS A 153 -2.37 -20.63 7.36
C LYS A 153 -2.33 -21.24 8.75
N GLN A 154 -1.59 -22.33 8.94
CA GLN A 154 -1.40 -22.94 10.26
C GLN A 154 -0.68 -22.00 11.22
N LYS A 155 0.42 -21.36 10.81
CA LYS A 155 1.12 -20.37 11.65
C LYS A 155 0.20 -19.21 12.07
N LEU A 156 -0.66 -18.74 11.16
CA LEU A 156 -1.61 -17.65 11.45
C LEU A 156 -2.71 -18.06 12.44
N VAL A 157 -3.18 -19.32 12.40
CA VAL A 157 -4.14 -19.84 13.38
C VAL A 157 -3.53 -19.92 14.78
N LEU A 158 -2.23 -20.20 14.87
CA LEU A 158 -1.49 -20.26 16.15
C LEU A 158 -1.07 -18.89 16.69
N ALA A 159 -1.16 -17.83 15.88
CA ALA A 159 -0.76 -16.49 16.28
C ALA A 159 -1.77 -15.88 17.26
N THR A 160 -1.29 -15.42 18.41
CA THR A 160 -2.16 -14.95 19.51
C THR A 160 -2.44 -13.45 19.46
N ASN A 161 -1.69 -12.69 18.66
CA ASN A 161 -1.85 -11.25 18.52
C ASN A 161 -1.46 -10.76 17.12
N ASP A 162 -1.81 -9.51 16.81
CA ASP A 162 -1.59 -8.94 15.47
C ASP A 162 -0.12 -8.69 15.15
N THR A 163 0.73 -8.46 16.16
CA THR A 163 2.18 -8.36 15.97
C THR A 163 2.77 -9.68 15.45
N GLN A 164 2.33 -10.82 15.99
CA GLN A 164 2.74 -12.14 15.51
C GLN A 164 2.24 -12.41 14.10
N LYS A 165 0.98 -12.08 13.80
CA LYS A 165 0.44 -12.20 12.43
C LYS A 165 1.24 -11.35 11.44
N ALA A 166 1.52 -10.10 11.78
CA ALA A 166 2.32 -9.19 10.97
C ALA A 166 3.73 -9.74 10.72
N ALA A 167 4.38 -10.32 11.74
CA ALA A 167 5.68 -10.95 11.60
C ALA A 167 5.65 -12.16 10.66
N ILE A 168 4.59 -12.99 10.72
CA ILE A 168 4.40 -14.12 9.81
C ILE A 168 4.26 -13.61 8.37
N PHE A 169 3.39 -12.64 8.12
CA PHE A 169 3.22 -12.08 6.78
C PHE A 169 4.51 -11.43 6.25
N ALA A 170 5.22 -10.66 7.07
CA ALA A 170 6.48 -10.03 6.70
C ALA A 170 7.55 -11.08 6.33
N SER A 171 7.63 -12.19 7.08
CA SER A 171 8.56 -13.28 6.78
C SER A 171 8.28 -13.98 5.45
N GLU A 172 7.10 -13.77 4.87
CA GLU A 172 6.71 -14.31 3.57
C GLU A 172 6.70 -13.27 2.44
N GLY A 173 7.14 -12.04 2.74
CA GLY A 173 7.15 -10.92 1.80
C GLY A 173 5.78 -10.29 1.57
N ILE A 174 4.78 -10.58 2.43
CA ILE A 174 3.42 -10.07 2.31
C ILE A 174 3.30 -8.80 3.16
N GLY A 175 3.28 -7.64 2.50
CA GLY A 175 3.27 -6.33 3.17
C GLY A 175 1.91 -5.63 3.20
N MET A 176 0.96 -6.02 2.35
CA MET A 176 -0.37 -5.40 2.25
C MET A 176 -1.42 -6.28 2.93
N MET A 177 -1.79 -5.91 4.15
CA MET A 177 -2.65 -6.69 5.05
C MET A 177 -4.03 -6.05 5.23
N ARG A 178 -4.94 -6.80 5.86
CA ARG A 178 -6.26 -6.34 6.32
C ARG A 178 -6.27 -6.35 7.84
#